data_AF-A0A6V7M795-F1
#
_entry.id   AF-A0A6V7M795-F1
#
_cell.length_a   1.000
_cell.length_b   1.000
_cell.length_c   1.000
_cell.angle_alpha   90.00
_cell.angle_beta   90.00
_cell.angle_gamma   90.00
#
_symmetry.space_group_name_H-M   'P 1'
#
loop_
_entity.id
_entity.type
_entity.pdbx_description
1 polymer ?
#
loop_
_entity_poly.entity_id
_entity_poly.type
_entity_poly.pdbx_seq_one_letter_code
_entity_poly.pdbx_strand_id
1 'polypeptide(L)' 'LLNADIAVAAPLISMGAVLGKTTYMQLIFMGIIELAIFTINKYIGEELFK' A
#
# COMPACT_ATOMS: atom_id res chain seq x y z
N LEU A 1 -14.42 0.41 -5.76
CA LEU A 1 -13.74 -0.71 -6.44
C LEU A 1 -12.47 -0.22 -7.12
N LEU A 2 -12.54 0.65 -8.14
CA LEU A 2 -11.34 1.21 -8.80
C LEU A 2 -10.30 1.83 -7.83
N ASN A 3 -10.75 2.66 -6.87
CA ASN A 3 -9.84 3.24 -5.87
C ASN A 3 -9.19 2.20 -4.94
N ALA A 4 -9.87 1.09 -4.69
CA ALA A 4 -9.31 0.00 -3.89
C ALA A 4 -8.29 -0.80 -4.70
N ASP A 5 -8.54 -1.04 -6.00
CA ASP A 5 -7.57 -1.68 -6.90
C ASP A 5 -6.27 -0.85 -7.01
N ILE A 6 -6.40 0.47 -7.12
CA ILE A 6 -5.26 1.39 -7.13
C ILE A 6 -4.51 1.35 -5.79
N ALA A 7 -5.24 1.28 -4.66
CA ALA A 7 -4.63 1.21 -3.33
C ALA A 7 -3.88 -0.11 -3.06
N VAL A 8 -4.33 -1.22 -3.64
CA VAL A 8 -3.69 -2.53 -3.52
C VAL A 8 -2.47 -2.67 -4.46
N ALA A 9 -2.43 -1.91 -5.56
CA ALA A 9 -1.28 -1.88 -6.45
C ALA A 9 0.02 -1.40 -5.76
N ALA A 10 -0.08 -0.43 -4.84
CA ALA A 10 1.08 0.10 -4.11
C ALA A 10 1.83 -0.97 -3.26
N PRO A 11 1.18 -1.67 -2.32
CA PRO A 11 1.82 -2.76 -1.57
C PRO A 11 2.29 -3.91 -2.45
N LEU A 12 1.62 -4.21 -3.59
CA LEU A 12 2.08 -5.21 -4.55
C LEU A 12 3.41 -4.82 -5.24
N ILE A 13 3.61 -3.55 -5.57
CA ILE A 13 4.87 -3.04 -6.11
C ILE A 13 5.98 -3.17 -5.05
N SER A 14 5.69 -2.77 -3.81
CA SER A 14 6.61 -2.87 -2.68
C SER A 14 6.98 -4.33 -2.40
N MET A 15 6.01 -5.26 -2.42
CA MET A 15 6.26 -6.70 -2.30
C MET A 15 7.20 -7.23 -3.39
N GLY A 16 7.06 -6.75 -4.63
CA GLY A 16 7.98 -7.08 -5.72
C GLY A 16 9.42 -6.63 -5.48
N ALA A 17 9.62 -5.51 -4.77
CA ALA A 17 10.94 -4.96 -4.45
C ALA A 17 11.65 -5.70 -3.29
N VAL A 18 10.90 -6.20 -2.31
CA VAL A 18 11.45 -6.95 -1.15
C VAL A 18 11.34 -8.48 -1.29
N LEU A 19 10.93 -8.96 -2.46
CA LEU A 19 10.77 -10.38 -2.77
C LEU A 19 12.12 -11.11 -2.68
N GLY A 20 12.20 -12.16 -1.86
CA GLY A 20 13.42 -12.94 -1.63
C GLY A 20 14.36 -12.42 -0.54
N LYS A 21 14.03 -11.30 0.12
CA LYS A 21 14.80 -10.73 1.25
C LYS A 21 14.04 -10.71 2.57
N THR A 22 12.73 -10.95 2.56
CA THR A 22 11.81 -10.80 3.71
C THR A 22 10.98 -12.07 3.94
N THR A 23 10.51 -12.26 5.18
CA THR A 23 9.66 -13.40 5.53
C THR A 23 8.21 -13.18 5.09
N TYR A 24 7.46 -14.26 4.84
CA TYR A 24 6.04 -14.17 4.46
C TYR A 24 5.19 -13.37 5.45
N MET A 25 5.46 -13.50 6.75
CA MET A 25 4.76 -12.73 7.79
C MET A 25 5.06 -11.23 7.70
N GLN A 26 6.30 -10.85 7.36
CA GLN A 26 6.67 -9.45 7.17
C GLN A 26 5.99 -8.85 5.94
N LEU A 27 5.86 -9.60 4.84
CA LEU A 27 5.15 -9.14 3.64
C LEU A 27 3.67 -8.86 3.94
N ILE A 28 3.01 -9.73 4.73
CA ILE A 28 1.61 -9.52 5.13
C ILE A 28 1.47 -8.26 5.99
N PHE A 29 2.34 -8.10 7.00
CA PHE A 29 2.33 -6.91 7.86
C PHE A 29 2.61 -5.62 7.08
N MET A 30 3.59 -5.66 6.19
CA MET A 30 3.91 -4.55 5.29
C MET A 30 2.71 -4.20 4.42
N GLY A 31 2.06 -5.17 3.79
CA GLY A 31 0.89 -4.95 2.95
C GLY A 31 -0.27 -4.27 3.68
N ILE A 32 -0.54 -4.66 4.92
CA ILE A 32 -1.62 -4.06 5.75
C ILE A 32 -1.27 -2.61 6.14
N ILE A 33 -0.03 -2.38 6.60
CA ILE A 33 0.43 -1.05 7.02
C ILE A 33 0.47 -0.10 5.82
N GLU A 34 1.02 -0.56 4.71
CA GLU A 34 1.20 0.25 3.50
C GLU A 34 -0.15 0.58 2.85
N LEU A 35 -1.13 -0.35 2.88
CA LEU A 35 -2.50 -0.07 2.44
C LEU A 35 -3.18 1.02 3.28
N ALA A 36 -3.01 0.99 4.60
CA ALA A 36 -3.57 2.00 5.50
C ALA A 36 -2.93 3.38 5.25
N ILE A 37 -1.59 3.43 5.14
CA ILE A 37 -0.84 4.65 4.83
C ILE A 37 -1.20 5.20 3.45
N PHE A 38 -1.36 4.33 2.45
CA PHE A 38 -1.77 4.75 1.10
C PHE A 38 -3.17 5.36 1.11
N THR A 39 -4.11 4.74 1.82
CA THR A 39 -5.49 5.24 1.95
C THR A 39 -5.52 6.62 2.60
N ILE A 40 -4.73 6.81 3.67
CA ILE A 40 -4.61 8.10 4.36
C ILE A 40 -3.95 9.15 3.43
N ASN A 41 -2.85 8.81 2.76
CA ASN A 41 -2.19 9.73 1.82
C ASN A 41 -3.11 10.15 0.68
N LYS A 42 -3.88 9.21 0.13
CA LYS A 42 -4.87 9.50 -0.91
C LYS A 42 -5.96 10.44 -0.39
N TYR A 43 -6.48 10.19 0.80
CA TYR A 43 -7.49 11.04 1.43
C TYR A 43 -6.97 12.47 1.67
N ILE A 44 -5.76 12.61 2.21
CA ILE A 44 -5.12 13.91 2.43
C ILE A 44 -4.83 14.60 1.09
N GLY A 45 -4.34 13.88 0.08
CA GLY A 45 -4.07 14.44 -1.24
C GLY A 45 -5.33 14.90 -1.98
N GLU A 46 -6.46 14.20 -1.81
CA GLU A 46 -7.72 14.55 -2.45
C GLU A 46 -8.54 15.60 -1.69
N GLU A 47 -8.52 15.61 -0.35
CA GLU A 47 -9.28 16.57 0.47
C GLU A 47 -8.49 17.83 0.86
N LEU A 48 -7.19 17.71 1.16
CA LEU A 48 -6.43 18.80 1.76
C LEU A 48 -5.70 19.68 0.72
N PHE A 49 -5.41 19.12 -0.46
CA PHE A 49 -4.62 19.77 -1.52
C PHE A 49 -5.45 20.25 -2.73
N LYS A 50 -6.77 20.36 -2.57
CA LYS A 50 -7.70 20.77 -3.62
C LYS A 50 -7.94 22.27 -3.68
#